data_AF-A0A8S2E9M3-F1
#
_entry.id   AF-A0A8S2E9M3-F1
#
_cell.length_a   1.000
_cell.length_b   1.000
_cell.length_c   1.000
_cell.angle_alpha   90.00
_cell.angle_beta   90.00
_cell.angle_gamma   90.00
#
_symmetry.space_group_name_H-M   'P 1'
#
loop_
_entity.id
_entity.type
_entity.pdbx_description
1 polymer ?
#
loop_
_entity_poly.entity_id
_entity_poly.type
_entity_poly.pdbx_seq_one_letter_code
_entity_poly.pdbx_strand_id
1 'polypeptide(L)'
;MIVSISIDRFLKVKSPIKSRKYCTRKLAIIISSILFIIFLAKNVHLSTPFIGDFSPDAADTCDPDKKYPSYIYFFHNVWPWIDLITFALIPFILISISNIFIIVDQYKRRLKLRKRNLDLSLITLLLTCSGTFIICNLPITVLGVIYQYISKSFDTKSNYDNTAFAFDVLRLLSDLSFALNFYLYYYTSTLFRQQIIILFKRLFRIKTDIKQNDIELPYLSYNQTQLRSHYRLNSIEESSSPSQQTTASSNSFISKLYTKT
;
A
#
# COMPACT_ATOMS: atom_id res chain seq x y z
N MET A 1 -6.18 -2.86 1.00
CA MET A 1 -5.46 -1.71 1.60
C MET A 1 -4.00 -1.60 1.15
N ILE A 2 -3.18 -2.65 1.30
CA ILE A 2 -1.74 -2.63 0.93
C ILE A 2 -1.52 -2.26 -0.54
N VAL A 3 -2.31 -2.83 -1.46
CA VAL A 3 -2.26 -2.52 -2.89
C VAL A 3 -2.55 -1.03 -3.14
N SER A 4 -3.58 -0.47 -2.51
CA SER A 4 -3.93 0.95 -2.63
C SER A 4 -2.81 1.87 -2.12
N ILE A 5 -2.16 1.50 -1.01
CA ILE A 5 -0.99 2.23 -0.48
C ILE A 5 0.17 2.14 -1.47
N SER A 6 0.41 0.98 -2.06
CA SER A 6 1.47 0.79 -3.05
C SER A 6 1.24 1.62 -4.31
N ILE A 7 -0.01 1.70 -4.80
CA ILE A 7 -0.40 2.52 -5.96
C ILE A 7 -0.28 4.02 -5.64
N ASP A 8 -0.76 4.47 -4.47
CA ASP A 8 -0.61 5.87 -4.02
C ASP A 8 0.88 6.29 -3.99
N ARG A 9 1.75 5.39 -3.52
CA ARG A 9 3.20 5.61 -3.52
C ARG A 9 3.80 5.60 -4.92
N PHE A 10 3.41 4.66 -5.77
CA PHE A 10 3.84 4.61 -7.16
C PHE A 10 3.51 5.92 -7.91
N LEU A 11 2.30 6.44 -7.74
CA LEU A 11 1.87 7.70 -8.37
C LEU A 11 2.69 8.91 -7.89
N LYS A 12 3.00 8.97 -6.59
CA LYS A 12 3.86 10.02 -5.99
C LYS A 12 5.30 9.97 -6.50
N VAL A 13 5.84 8.78 -6.73
CA VAL A 13 7.19 8.60 -7.28
C VAL A 13 7.20 9.01 -8.76
N LYS A 14 6.34 8.42 -9.59
CA LYS A 14 6.35 8.64 -11.06
C LYS A 14 5.97 10.06 -11.46
N SER A 15 5.10 10.73 -10.71
CA SER A 15 4.61 12.06 -11.08
C SER A 15 4.32 12.91 -9.83
N PRO A 16 5.34 13.46 -9.15
CA PRO A 16 5.17 14.17 -7.89
C PRO A 16 4.26 15.41 -7.99
N ILE A 17 4.20 16.04 -9.18
CA ILE A 17 3.35 17.21 -9.43
C ILE A 17 1.90 16.77 -9.71
N LYS A 18 1.69 15.71 -10.50
CA LYS A 18 0.34 15.19 -10.80
C LYS A 18 -0.24 14.33 -9.69
N SER A 19 0.59 13.77 -8.80
CA SER A 19 0.14 12.94 -7.69
C SER A 19 -0.72 13.73 -6.71
N ARG A 20 -0.56 15.06 -6.63
CA ARG A 20 -1.45 15.92 -5.83
C ARG A 20 -2.87 15.99 -6.42
N LYS A 21 -3.02 15.79 -7.74
CA LYS A 21 -4.30 15.72 -8.46
C LYS A 21 -4.91 14.31 -8.43
N TYR A 22 -4.09 13.26 -8.52
CA TYR A 22 -4.57 11.87 -8.53
C TYR A 22 -4.77 11.27 -7.13
N CYS A 23 -3.93 11.58 -6.14
CA CYS A 23 -4.07 11.13 -4.75
C CYS A 23 -4.95 12.08 -3.94
N THR A 24 -6.18 12.32 -4.39
CA THR A 24 -7.16 13.07 -3.59
C THR A 24 -7.92 12.13 -2.66
N ARG A 25 -8.30 12.64 -1.49
CA ARG A 25 -9.12 11.89 -0.52
C ARG A 25 -10.41 11.37 -1.18
N LYS A 26 -11.02 12.16 -2.07
CA LYS A 26 -12.24 11.77 -2.81
C LYS A 26 -11.99 10.55 -3.69
N LEU A 27 -10.93 10.56 -4.49
CA LEU A 27 -10.59 9.44 -5.37
C LEU A 27 -10.20 8.18 -4.57
N ALA A 28 -9.47 8.34 -3.47
CA ALA A 28 -9.12 7.22 -2.59
C ALA A 28 -10.37 6.55 -1.98
N ILE A 29 -11.35 7.36 -1.56
CA ILE A 29 -12.65 6.85 -1.06
C ILE A 29 -13.38 6.13 -2.19
N ILE A 30 -13.50 6.73 -3.38
CA ILE A 30 -14.19 6.11 -4.53
C ILE A 30 -13.56 4.75 -4.88
N ILE A 31 -12.23 4.68 -5.03
CA ILE A 31 -11.54 3.42 -5.32
C ILE A 31 -11.74 2.39 -4.19
N SER A 32 -11.66 2.82 -2.93
CA SER A 32 -11.85 1.92 -1.79
C SER A 32 -13.28 1.38 -1.73
N SER A 33 -14.28 2.24 -2.00
CA SER A 33 -15.70 1.85 -2.09
C SER A 33 -15.95 0.89 -3.25
N ILE A 34 -15.37 1.13 -4.43
CA ILE A 34 -15.48 0.21 -5.58
C ILE A 34 -14.91 -1.15 -5.23
N LEU A 35 -13.69 -1.20 -4.66
CA LEU A 35 -13.07 -2.45 -4.24
C LEU A 35 -13.91 -3.17 -3.18
N PHE A 36 -14.45 -2.43 -2.20
CA PHE A 36 -15.34 -2.98 -1.19
C PHE A 36 -16.58 -3.63 -1.79
N ILE A 37 -17.24 -2.95 -2.74
CA ILE A 37 -18.43 -3.49 -3.43
C ILE A 37 -18.06 -4.74 -4.24
N ILE A 38 -16.93 -4.75 -4.94
CA ILE A 38 -16.46 -5.92 -5.69
C ILE A 38 -16.22 -7.11 -4.74
N PHE A 39 -15.55 -6.90 -3.61
CA PHE A 39 -15.32 -7.95 -2.62
C PHE A 39 -16.62 -8.41 -1.97
N LEU A 40 -17.57 -7.52 -1.72
CA LEU A 40 -18.89 -7.88 -1.20
C LEU A 40 -19.64 -8.76 -2.19
N ALA A 41 -19.70 -8.35 -3.46
CA ALA A 41 -20.36 -9.09 -4.53
C ALA A 41 -19.73 -10.48 -4.71
N LYS A 42 -18.40 -10.58 -4.65
CA LYS A 42 -17.68 -11.85 -4.70
C LYS A 42 -18.08 -12.78 -3.54
N ASN A 43 -18.22 -12.25 -2.33
CA ASN A 43 -18.55 -13.04 -1.15
C ASN A 43 -20.06 -13.24 -0.92
N VAL A 44 -20.94 -12.60 -1.70
CA VAL A 44 -22.40 -12.67 -1.49
C VAL A 44 -22.95 -14.10 -1.55
N HIS A 45 -22.33 -14.97 -2.37
CA HIS A 45 -22.71 -16.37 -2.46
C HIS A 45 -22.50 -17.14 -1.13
N LEU A 46 -21.65 -16.63 -0.22
CA LEU A 46 -21.40 -17.26 1.08
C LEU A 46 -22.58 -17.09 2.05
N SER A 47 -23.41 -16.06 1.85
CA SER A 47 -24.59 -15.78 2.67
C SER A 47 -25.88 -16.37 2.11
N THR A 48 -25.79 -17.30 1.14
CA THR A 48 -26.94 -17.94 0.52
C THR A 48 -27.22 -19.29 1.17
N PRO A 49 -28.43 -19.86 1.02
CA PRO A 49 -28.74 -21.19 1.54
C PRO A 49 -27.96 -22.32 0.84
N PHE A 50 -27.07 -22.01 -0.11
CA PHE A 50 -26.19 -23.01 -0.73
C PHE A 50 -25.08 -23.49 0.21
N ILE A 51 -24.88 -22.83 1.35
CA ILE A 51 -23.91 -23.20 2.39
C ILE A 51 -24.64 -23.53 3.69
N GLY A 52 -24.21 -24.61 4.31
CA GLY A 52 -24.85 -25.21 5.48
C GLY A 52 -25.80 -26.33 5.08
N ASP A 53 -25.89 -27.34 5.92
CA ASP A 53 -26.90 -28.40 5.81
C ASP A 53 -28.01 -28.09 6.82
N PHE A 54 -29.19 -27.76 6.32
CA PHE A 54 -30.37 -27.41 7.14
C PHE A 54 -31.26 -28.64 7.45
N SER A 55 -30.74 -29.85 7.21
CA SER A 55 -31.40 -31.09 7.59
C SER A 55 -31.45 -31.25 9.11
N PRO A 56 -32.52 -31.84 9.68
CA PRO A 56 -32.62 -32.07 11.13
C PRO A 56 -31.52 -32.98 11.71
N ASP A 57 -30.87 -33.79 10.88
CA ASP A 57 -29.77 -34.68 11.25
C ASP A 57 -28.39 -34.17 10.79
N ALA A 58 -28.32 -32.93 10.28
CA ALA A 58 -27.10 -32.36 9.76
C ALA A 58 -26.07 -32.12 10.88
N ALA A 59 -24.81 -32.44 10.60
CA ALA A 59 -23.72 -31.87 11.36
C ALA A 59 -23.63 -30.38 11.04
N ASP A 60 -23.38 -29.54 12.05
CA ASP A 60 -23.14 -28.09 11.90
C ASP A 60 -21.81 -27.85 11.17
N THR A 61 -21.79 -28.10 9.86
CA THR A 61 -20.64 -27.94 8.99
C THR A 61 -20.88 -26.78 8.03
N CYS A 62 -19.94 -25.84 7.98
CA CYS A 62 -19.90 -24.77 7.00
C CYS A 62 -19.41 -25.27 5.63
N ASP A 63 -20.13 -26.25 5.07
CA ASP A 63 -19.87 -26.85 3.76
C ASP A 63 -21.06 -26.62 2.81
N PRO A 64 -20.84 -26.70 1.49
CA PRO A 64 -21.90 -26.54 0.50
C PRO A 64 -22.98 -27.64 0.65
N ASP A 65 -24.26 -27.24 0.56
CA ASP A 65 -25.41 -28.14 0.69
C ASP A 65 -25.41 -29.20 -0.42
N LYS A 66 -25.51 -30.47 -0.02
CA LYS A 66 -25.60 -31.67 -0.89
C LYS A 66 -26.77 -31.61 -1.87
N LYS A 67 -27.81 -30.83 -1.56
CA LYS A 67 -28.95 -30.57 -2.45
C LYS A 67 -28.55 -29.88 -3.76
N TYR A 68 -27.43 -29.18 -3.79
CA TYR A 68 -26.96 -28.41 -4.94
C TYR A 68 -25.61 -28.91 -5.46
N PRO A 69 -25.56 -30.05 -6.19
CA PRO A 69 -24.31 -30.67 -6.63
C PRO A 69 -23.48 -29.78 -7.58
N SER A 70 -24.14 -28.96 -8.40
CA SER A 70 -23.45 -27.98 -9.25
C SER A 70 -22.73 -26.92 -8.44
N TYR A 71 -23.27 -26.52 -7.28
CA TYR A 71 -22.66 -25.55 -6.39
C TYR A 71 -21.48 -26.17 -5.62
N ILE A 72 -21.59 -27.44 -5.21
CA ILE A 72 -20.47 -28.21 -4.63
C ILE A 72 -19.26 -28.20 -5.57
N TYR A 73 -19.49 -28.48 -6.86
CA TYR A 73 -18.41 -28.42 -7.86
C TYR A 73 -17.83 -27.01 -7.95
N PHE A 74 -18.66 -25.97 -8.01
CA PHE A 74 -18.18 -24.59 -8.02
C PHE A 74 -17.33 -24.26 -6.79
N PHE A 75 -17.81 -24.60 -5.59
CA PHE A 75 -17.19 -24.26 -4.32
C PHE A 75 -15.87 -25.00 -4.08
N HIS A 76 -15.78 -26.25 -4.50
CA HIS A 76 -14.57 -27.05 -4.28
C HIS A 76 -13.58 -26.97 -5.45
N ASN A 77 -14.03 -26.91 -6.70
CA ASN A 77 -13.13 -26.95 -7.85
C ASN A 77 -12.81 -25.57 -8.43
N VAL A 78 -13.71 -24.57 -8.33
CA VAL A 78 -13.56 -23.28 -9.01
C VAL A 78 -13.20 -22.16 -8.02
N TRP A 79 -13.91 -22.08 -6.89
CA TRP A 79 -13.74 -21.03 -5.91
C TRP A 79 -12.30 -20.92 -5.34
N PRO A 80 -11.58 -22.01 -5.02
CA PRO A 80 -10.21 -21.91 -4.49
C PRO A 80 -9.24 -21.26 -5.48
N TRP A 81 -9.45 -21.42 -6.78
CA TRP A 81 -8.66 -20.74 -7.82
C TRP A 81 -8.99 -19.26 -7.91
N ILE A 82 -10.26 -18.90 -7.79
CA ILE A 82 -10.68 -17.50 -7.71
C ILE A 82 -10.05 -16.84 -6.49
N ASP A 83 -10.05 -17.53 -5.34
CA ASP A 83 -9.39 -17.07 -4.11
C ASP A 83 -7.89 -16.90 -4.30
N LEU A 84 -7.19 -17.89 -4.85
CA LEU A 84 -5.76 -17.80 -5.15
C LEU A 84 -5.43 -16.59 -6.04
N ILE A 85 -6.18 -16.39 -7.12
CA ILE A 85 -5.92 -15.29 -8.06
C ILE A 85 -6.19 -13.94 -7.39
N THR A 86 -7.31 -13.83 -6.68
CA THR A 86 -7.76 -12.54 -6.12
C THR A 86 -6.97 -12.16 -4.86
N PHE A 87 -6.65 -13.13 -4.00
CA PHE A 87 -5.97 -12.90 -2.72
C PHE A 87 -4.47 -13.11 -2.76
N ALA A 88 -3.88 -13.78 -3.75
CA ALA A 88 -2.43 -13.92 -3.82
C ALA A 88 -1.86 -13.30 -5.11
N LEU A 89 -2.33 -13.75 -6.28
CA LEU A 89 -1.66 -13.45 -7.55
C LEU A 89 -1.80 -11.98 -7.97
N ILE A 90 -3.03 -11.45 -8.03
CA ILE A 90 -3.28 -10.06 -8.44
C ILE A 90 -2.56 -9.05 -7.53
N PRO A 91 -2.70 -9.14 -6.18
CA PRO A 91 -1.98 -8.24 -5.29
C PRO A 91 -0.46 -8.35 -5.43
N PHE A 92 0.07 -9.58 -5.56
CA PHE A 92 1.50 -9.80 -5.74
C PHE A 92 2.03 -9.16 -7.03
N ILE A 93 1.35 -9.33 -8.16
CA ILE A 93 1.74 -8.75 -9.45
C ILE A 93 1.72 -7.23 -9.36
N LEU A 94 0.63 -6.64 -8.84
CA LEU A 94 0.50 -5.19 -8.71
C LEU A 94 1.57 -4.57 -7.82
N ILE A 95 1.86 -5.21 -6.69
CA ILE A 95 2.88 -4.75 -5.74
C ILE A 95 4.28 -4.92 -6.34
N SER A 96 4.59 -6.05 -6.97
CA SER A 96 5.89 -6.31 -7.59
C SER A 96 6.18 -5.32 -8.72
N ILE A 97 5.23 -5.10 -9.62
CA ILE A 97 5.34 -4.12 -10.69
C ILE A 97 5.58 -2.72 -10.10
N SER A 98 4.78 -2.32 -9.12
CA SER A 98 4.92 -1.01 -8.46
C SER A 98 6.30 -0.84 -7.83
N ASN A 99 6.80 -1.87 -7.13
CA ASN A 99 8.10 -1.85 -6.45
C ASN A 99 9.26 -1.80 -7.44
N ILE A 100 9.21 -2.58 -8.54
CA ILE A 100 10.21 -2.55 -9.61
C ILE A 100 10.33 -1.13 -10.18
N PHE A 101 9.19 -0.51 -10.51
CA PHE A 101 9.20 0.85 -11.03
C PHE A 101 9.77 1.87 -10.05
N ILE A 102 9.41 1.78 -8.76
CA ILE A 102 9.93 2.67 -7.71
C ILE A 102 11.46 2.54 -7.61
N ILE A 103 11.98 1.30 -7.60
CA ILE A 103 13.42 1.05 -7.52
C ILE A 103 14.15 1.61 -8.75
N VAL A 104 13.62 1.35 -9.96
CA VAL A 104 14.22 1.83 -11.21
C VAL A 104 14.25 3.35 -11.28
N ASP A 105 13.15 4.02 -10.94
CA ASP A 105 13.08 5.48 -10.97
C ASP A 105 13.99 6.10 -9.91
N GLN A 106 14.05 5.53 -8.71
CA GLN A 106 14.93 5.99 -7.64
C GLN A 106 16.42 5.80 -8.01
N TYR A 107 16.76 4.69 -8.66
CA TYR A 107 18.11 4.42 -9.15
C TYR A 107 18.52 5.44 -10.23
N LYS A 108 17.63 5.73 -11.19
CA LYS A 108 17.87 6.77 -12.23
C LYS A 108 18.05 8.16 -11.62
N ARG A 109 17.25 8.51 -10.61
CA ARG A 109 17.38 9.81 -9.89
C ARG A 109 18.68 9.92 -9.10
N ARG A 110 19.19 8.81 -8.55
CA ARG A 110 20.48 8.77 -7.84
C ARG A 110 21.65 9.13 -8.76
N LEU A 111 21.66 8.57 -9.96
CA LEU A 111 22.69 8.87 -10.97
C LEU A 111 22.68 10.35 -11.38
N LYS A 112 21.50 11.00 -11.42
CA LYS A 112 21.37 12.41 -11.82
C LYS A 112 21.60 13.43 -10.69
N LEU A 113 21.33 13.11 -9.43
CA LEU A 113 21.27 14.13 -8.36
C LEU A 113 22.22 13.96 -7.17
N ARG A 114 23.09 12.94 -7.13
CA ARG A 114 24.21 12.65 -6.18
C ARG A 114 23.99 12.82 -4.65
N LYS A 115 22.88 13.37 -4.15
CA LYS A 115 22.72 13.75 -2.73
C LYS A 115 21.28 13.90 -2.24
N ARG A 116 20.35 13.04 -2.69
CA ARG A 116 19.01 12.96 -2.07
C ARG A 116 18.98 11.80 -1.07
N ASN A 117 18.62 12.10 0.17
CA ASN A 117 18.21 11.09 1.16
C ASN A 117 17.12 10.25 0.50
N LEU A 118 17.38 8.96 0.39
CA LEU A 118 16.36 8.03 -0.06
C LEU A 118 15.25 8.03 0.97
N ASP A 119 14.02 7.94 0.49
CA ASP A 119 12.95 7.40 1.31
C ASP A 119 13.15 5.87 1.44
N LEU A 120 14.30 5.44 1.99
CA LEU A 120 14.61 4.04 2.30
C LEU A 120 13.49 3.47 3.16
N SER A 121 12.96 4.25 4.10
CA SER A 121 11.81 3.86 4.91
C SER A 121 10.58 3.49 4.08
N LEU A 122 10.33 4.12 2.92
CA LEU A 122 9.22 3.74 2.04
C LEU A 122 9.51 2.48 1.23
N ILE A 123 10.73 2.33 0.71
CA ILE A 123 11.15 1.12 -0.01
C ILE A 123 11.13 -0.08 0.93
N THR A 124 11.70 0.07 2.13
CA THR A 124 11.67 -0.96 3.18
C THR A 124 10.23 -1.30 3.56
N LEU A 125 9.34 -0.32 3.71
CA LEU A 125 7.94 -0.59 4.04
C LEU A 125 7.25 -1.41 2.97
N LEU A 126 7.42 -1.02 1.70
CA LEU A 126 6.82 -1.71 0.58
C LEU A 126 7.39 -3.12 0.40
N LEU A 127 8.71 -3.30 0.54
CA LEU A 127 9.36 -4.60 0.43
C LEU A 127 8.88 -5.54 1.54
N THR A 128 8.84 -5.05 2.78
CA THR A 128 8.42 -5.85 3.94
C THR A 128 6.94 -6.21 3.88
N CYS A 129 6.05 -5.30 3.46
CA CYS A 129 4.64 -5.63 3.23
C CYS A 129 4.47 -6.67 2.13
N SER A 130 5.26 -6.60 1.05
CA SER A 130 5.22 -7.59 -0.04
C SER A 130 5.64 -8.97 0.44
N GLY A 131 6.77 -9.05 1.16
CA GLY A 131 7.29 -10.31 1.68
C GLY A 131 6.35 -10.96 2.70
N THR A 132 5.83 -10.17 3.65
CA THR A 132 4.88 -10.65 4.66
C THR A 132 3.61 -11.18 4.01
N PHE A 133 3.12 -10.51 2.98
CA PHE A 133 1.95 -10.95 2.26
C PHE A 133 2.15 -12.32 1.60
N ILE A 134 3.28 -12.53 0.90
CA ILE A 134 3.59 -13.80 0.25
C ILE A 134 3.77 -14.91 1.28
N ILE A 135 4.58 -14.67 2.32
CA ILE A 135 4.91 -15.68 3.34
C ILE A 135 3.65 -16.12 4.08
N CYS A 136 2.73 -15.20 4.39
CA CYS A 136 1.54 -15.55 5.16
C CYS A 136 0.36 -16.03 4.30
N ASN A 137 0.18 -15.51 3.08
CA ASN A 137 -1.04 -15.77 2.29
C ASN A 137 -0.84 -16.79 1.16
N LEU A 138 0.39 -16.95 0.63
CA LEU A 138 0.65 -17.92 -0.44
C LEU A 138 0.48 -19.37 0.05
N PRO A 139 1.00 -19.79 1.23
CA PRO A 139 0.90 -21.18 1.66
C PRO A 139 -0.55 -21.64 1.83
N ILE A 140 -1.41 -20.81 2.44
CA ILE A 140 -2.81 -21.16 2.68
C ILE A 140 -3.60 -21.27 1.37
N THR A 141 -3.38 -20.35 0.43
CA THR A 141 -4.11 -20.34 -0.85
C THR A 141 -3.69 -21.50 -1.75
N VAL A 142 -2.39 -21.84 -1.76
CA VAL A 142 -1.87 -23.02 -2.47
C VAL A 142 -2.40 -24.31 -1.83
N LEU A 143 -2.37 -24.41 -0.50
CA LEU A 143 -2.89 -25.59 0.20
C LEU A 143 -4.40 -25.75 -0.04
N GLY A 144 -5.18 -24.67 -0.09
CA GLY A 144 -6.62 -24.72 -0.38
C GLY A 144 -6.94 -25.31 -1.76
N VAL A 145 -6.11 -25.06 -2.77
CA VAL A 145 -6.24 -25.68 -4.10
C VAL A 145 -5.85 -27.16 -4.03
N ILE A 146 -4.74 -27.49 -3.37
CA ILE A 146 -4.22 -28.86 -3.27
C ILE A 146 -5.14 -29.77 -2.45
N TYR A 147 -5.74 -29.24 -1.38
CA TYR A 147 -6.60 -29.95 -0.44
C TYR A 147 -7.74 -30.70 -1.16
N GLN A 148 -8.28 -30.10 -2.22
CA GLN A 148 -9.39 -30.65 -3.02
C GLN A 148 -8.98 -31.85 -3.88
N TYR A 149 -7.70 -31.96 -4.23
CA TYR A 149 -7.16 -33.11 -4.94
C TYR A 149 -6.76 -34.21 -3.96
N ILE A 150 -6.23 -33.84 -2.79
CA ILE A 150 -5.89 -34.79 -1.73
C ILE A 150 -7.14 -35.48 -1.18
N SER A 151 -8.22 -34.73 -0.93
CA SER A 151 -9.49 -35.29 -0.42
C SER A 151 -10.13 -36.31 -1.36
N LYS A 152 -9.92 -36.18 -2.68
CA LYS A 152 -10.43 -37.12 -3.69
C LYS A 152 -9.53 -38.33 -3.91
N SER A 153 -8.25 -38.25 -3.56
CA SER A 153 -7.23 -39.25 -3.95
C SER A 153 -6.83 -40.22 -2.84
N PHE A 154 -7.10 -39.91 -1.56
CA PHE A 154 -6.61 -40.73 -0.44
C PHE A 154 -7.75 -41.25 0.44
N ASP A 155 -7.91 -42.57 0.48
CA ASP A 155 -8.84 -43.29 1.36
C ASP A 155 -8.36 -43.37 2.82
N THR A 156 -7.17 -42.83 3.11
CA THR A 156 -6.51 -42.95 4.42
C THR A 156 -6.83 -41.75 5.31
N LYS A 157 -7.74 -41.94 6.27
CA LYS A 157 -8.20 -40.95 7.27
C LYS A 157 -7.06 -40.13 7.92
N SER A 158 -5.92 -40.78 8.20
CA SER A 158 -4.76 -40.13 8.84
C SER A 158 -4.11 -38.99 8.03
N ASN A 159 -4.05 -39.10 6.70
CA ASN A 159 -3.42 -38.06 5.86
C ASN A 159 -4.34 -36.86 5.67
N TYR A 160 -5.65 -37.10 5.63
CA TYR A 160 -6.67 -36.05 5.60
C TYR A 160 -6.61 -35.20 6.87
N ASP A 161 -6.58 -35.84 8.04
CA ASP A 161 -6.52 -35.16 9.35
C ASP A 161 -5.27 -34.27 9.47
N ASN A 162 -4.10 -34.76 9.05
CA ASN A 162 -2.86 -33.97 9.04
C ASN A 162 -2.93 -32.76 8.10
N THR A 163 -3.57 -32.92 6.94
CA THR A 163 -3.69 -31.84 5.95
C THR A 163 -4.70 -30.79 6.41
N ALA A 164 -5.81 -31.21 7.04
CA ALA A 164 -6.79 -30.32 7.65
C ALA A 164 -6.14 -29.49 8.78
N PHE A 165 -5.35 -30.15 9.65
CA PHE A 165 -4.60 -29.45 10.69
C PHE A 165 -3.61 -28.43 10.12
N ALA A 166 -2.86 -28.79 9.06
CA ALA A 166 -1.96 -27.86 8.39
C ALA A 166 -2.71 -26.67 7.78
N PHE A 167 -3.90 -26.89 7.23
CA PHE A 167 -4.76 -25.85 6.70
C PHE A 167 -5.21 -24.87 7.78
N ASP A 168 -5.59 -25.35 8.95
CA ASP A 168 -5.97 -24.50 10.08
C ASP A 168 -4.79 -23.67 10.60
N VAL A 169 -3.59 -24.28 10.73
CA VAL A 169 -2.38 -23.56 11.14
C VAL A 169 -2.02 -22.45 10.13
N LEU A 170 -2.09 -22.75 8.84
CA LEU A 170 -1.81 -21.75 7.79
C LEU A 170 -2.89 -20.67 7.70
N ARG A 171 -4.15 -21.00 8.02
CA ARG A 171 -5.23 -20.02 8.14
C ARG A 171 -4.95 -19.04 9.27
N LEU A 172 -4.55 -19.53 10.45
CA LEU A 172 -4.14 -18.67 11.57
C LEU A 172 -2.95 -17.77 11.19
N LEU A 173 -1.97 -18.30 10.46
CA LEU A 173 -0.84 -17.51 9.96
C LEU A 173 -1.27 -16.41 8.98
N SER A 174 -2.24 -16.71 8.12
CA SER A 174 -2.84 -15.73 7.20
C SER A 174 -3.56 -14.63 7.97
N ASP A 175 -4.33 -14.97 8.99
CA ASP A 175 -5.02 -13.97 9.83
C ASP A 175 -4.04 -13.11 10.62
N LEU A 176 -2.93 -13.70 11.09
CA LEU A 176 -1.84 -12.97 11.73
C LEU A 176 -1.24 -11.91 10.80
N SER A 177 -1.27 -12.10 9.48
CA SER A 177 -0.78 -11.12 8.52
C SER A 177 -1.50 -9.77 8.64
N PHE A 178 -2.79 -9.76 9.01
CA PHE A 178 -3.54 -8.52 9.23
C PHE A 178 -3.00 -7.74 10.43
N ALA A 179 -2.66 -8.42 11.52
CA ALA A 179 -2.07 -7.81 12.70
C ALA A 179 -0.63 -7.35 12.41
N LEU A 180 0.18 -8.17 11.75
CA LEU A 180 1.57 -7.87 11.40
C LEU A 180 1.67 -6.59 10.57
N ASN A 181 0.74 -6.34 9.66
CA ASN A 181 0.72 -5.10 8.89
C ASN A 181 0.80 -3.85 9.78
N PHE A 182 0.04 -3.78 10.88
CA PHE A 182 0.09 -2.66 11.83
C PHE A 182 1.49 -2.49 12.45
N TYR A 183 2.09 -3.58 12.93
CA TYR A 183 3.43 -3.56 13.50
C TYR A 183 4.49 -3.17 12.45
N LEU A 184 4.36 -3.65 11.22
CA LEU A 184 5.24 -3.27 10.11
C LEU A 184 5.16 -1.78 9.80
N TYR A 185 3.96 -1.19 9.80
CA TYR A 185 3.81 0.26 9.66
C TYR A 185 4.45 1.01 10.83
N TYR A 186 4.29 0.51 12.06
CA TYR A 186 4.93 1.07 13.25
C TYR A 186 6.46 1.06 13.17
N TYR A 187 7.08 -0.09 12.92
CA TYR A 187 8.54 -0.17 12.88
C TYR A 187 9.13 0.58 11.69
N THR A 188 8.47 0.54 10.53
CA THR A 188 9.08 1.04 9.30
C THR A 188 8.84 2.55 9.07
N SER A 189 7.73 3.12 9.54
CA SER A 189 7.40 4.53 9.34
C SER A 189 7.66 5.36 10.59
N THR A 190 8.66 6.24 10.54
CA THR A 190 8.93 7.23 11.61
C THR A 190 7.78 8.22 11.78
N LEU A 191 7.10 8.58 10.68
CA LEU A 191 5.93 9.46 10.68
C LEU A 191 4.74 8.82 11.41
N PHE A 192 4.51 7.52 11.20
CA PHE A 192 3.41 6.82 11.86
C PHE A 192 3.64 6.69 13.37
N ARG A 193 4.88 6.42 13.79
CA ARG A 193 5.28 6.43 15.21
C ARG A 193 4.99 7.77 15.88
N GLN A 194 5.35 8.88 15.23
CA GLN A 194 5.08 10.22 15.76
C GLN A 194 3.57 10.48 15.91
N GLN A 195 2.76 10.13 14.91
CA GLN A 195 1.31 10.29 14.98
C GLN A 195 0.66 9.43 16.08
N ILE A 196 1.11 8.19 16.25
CA ILE A 196 0.65 7.31 17.35
C ILE A 196 0.99 7.92 18.71
N ILE A 197 2.22 8.40 18.91
CA ILE A 197 2.62 9.02 20.18
C ILE A 197 1.75 10.25 20.48
N ILE A 198 1.45 11.08 19.47
CA ILE A 198 0.56 12.24 19.62
C ILE A 198 -0.87 11.79 19.96
N LEU A 199 -1.39 10.76 19.29
CA LEU A 199 -2.73 10.22 19.55
C LEU A 199 -2.84 9.64 20.97
N PHE A 200 -1.84 8.87 21.41
CA PHE A 200 -1.77 8.34 22.77
C PHE A 200 -1.65 9.46 23.81
N LYS A 201 -0.78 10.46 23.61
CA LYS A 201 -0.70 11.62 24.52
C LYS A 201 -2.04 12.36 24.66
N ARG A 202 -2.81 12.48 23.56
CA ARG A 202 -4.15 13.08 23.55
C ARG A 202 -5.20 12.20 24.25
N LEU A 203 -5.21 10.89 23.98
CA LEU A 203 -6.13 9.92 24.60
C LEU A 203 -5.92 9.81 26.10
N PHE A 204 -4.67 9.78 26.55
CA PHE A 204 -4.33 9.65 27.97
C PHE A 204 -4.36 10.98 28.74
N ARG A 205 -4.85 12.07 28.13
CA ARG A 205 -4.93 13.42 28.73
C ARG A 205 -3.68 13.77 29.57
N ILE A 206 -2.49 13.37 29.11
CA ILE A 206 -1.26 13.82 29.76
C ILE A 206 -1.19 15.31 29.49
N LYS A 207 -1.55 16.11 30.51
CA LYS A 207 -1.55 17.57 30.51
C LYS A 207 -0.10 18.05 30.47
N THR A 208 0.53 17.84 29.33
CA THR A 208 1.76 18.52 28.93
C THR A 208 1.31 19.59 27.96
N ASP A 209 1.69 20.84 28.19
CA ASP A 209 1.54 21.90 27.21
C ASP A 209 2.19 21.44 25.91
N ILE A 210 1.38 20.92 24.99
CA ILE A 210 1.82 20.64 23.63
C ILE A 210 1.98 22.02 23.02
N LYS A 211 3.20 22.58 23.09
CA LYS A 211 3.55 23.79 22.37
C LYS A 211 3.15 23.59 20.91
N GLN A 212 2.37 24.52 20.37
CA GLN A 212 1.91 24.55 18.97
C GLN A 212 3.03 24.21 17.97
N ASN A 213 4.28 24.56 18.32
CA ASN A 213 5.50 24.26 17.57
C ASN A 213 5.77 22.76 17.32
N ASP A 214 5.38 21.85 18.23
CA ASP A 214 5.63 20.41 18.08
C ASP A 214 4.67 19.72 17.10
N ILE A 215 3.48 20.31 16.89
CA ILE A 215 2.51 19.87 15.90
C ILE A 215 2.83 20.49 14.53
N GLU A 216 3.39 21.70 14.50
CA GLU A 216 3.82 22.34 13.26
C GLU A 216 5.14 21.76 12.72
N LEU A 217 6.07 21.30 13.56
CA LEU A 217 7.38 20.77 13.14
C LEU A 217 7.32 19.62 12.10
N PRO A 218 6.42 18.61 12.20
CA PRO A 218 6.29 17.57 11.18
C PRO A 218 5.70 18.08 9.86
N TYR A 219 4.73 19.00 9.92
CA TYR A 219 4.08 19.57 8.74
C TYR A 219 4.95 20.63 8.04
N LEU A 220 5.68 21.45 8.80
CA LEU A 220 6.69 22.38 8.30
C LEU A 220 7.90 21.65 7.74
N SER A 221 8.35 20.55 8.33
CA SER A 221 9.44 19.74 7.75
C SER A 221 9.04 19.15 6.39
N TYR A 222 7.82 18.60 6.27
CA TYR A 222 7.30 18.08 5.01
C TYR A 222 7.07 19.19 3.96
N ASN A 223 6.46 20.32 4.36
CA ASN A 223 6.23 21.46 3.47
C ASN A 223 7.53 22.18 3.11
N GLN A 224 8.49 22.35 4.00
CA GLN A 224 9.80 22.96 3.69
C GLN A 224 10.64 22.06 2.78
N THR A 225 10.52 20.73 2.89
CA THR A 225 11.18 19.81 1.96
C THR A 225 10.56 19.87 0.56
N GLN A 226 9.23 20.06 0.47
CA GLN A 226 8.55 20.32 -0.80
C GLN A 226 8.81 21.73 -1.36
N LEU A 227 8.75 22.78 -0.54
CA LEU A 227 9.03 24.17 -0.95
C LEU A 227 10.49 24.36 -1.34
N ARG A 228 11.47 23.77 -0.63
CA ARG A 228 12.87 23.77 -1.08
C ARG A 228 13.07 23.05 -2.41
N SER A 229 12.26 22.03 -2.70
CA SER A 229 12.28 21.39 -4.02
C SER A 229 11.63 22.23 -5.11
N HIS A 230 10.62 23.03 -4.77
CA HIS A 230 9.94 23.96 -5.67
C HIS A 230 10.80 25.20 -6.00
N TYR A 231 11.47 25.79 -5.00
CA TYR A 231 12.40 26.90 -5.21
C TYR A 231 13.65 26.47 -6.00
N ARG A 232 14.15 25.24 -5.80
CA ARG A 232 15.28 24.73 -6.59
C ARG A 232 14.93 24.44 -8.05
N LEU A 233 13.71 23.98 -8.36
CA LEU A 233 13.27 23.77 -9.74
C LEU A 233 13.16 25.09 -10.50
N ASN A 234 12.59 26.13 -9.87
CA ASN A 234 12.50 27.45 -10.48
C ASN A 234 13.88 28.11 -10.66
N SER A 235 14.83 27.92 -9.73
CA SER A 235 16.20 28.44 -9.90
C SER A 235 17.00 27.73 -11.00
N ILE A 236 16.62 26.50 -11.36
CA ILE A 236 17.25 25.74 -12.46
C ILE A 236 16.63 26.16 -13.81
N GLU A 237 15.34 26.55 -13.85
CA GLU A 237 14.73 27.14 -15.06
C GLU A 237 15.27 28.55 -15.35
N GLU A 238 15.45 29.41 -14.33
CA GLU A 238 16.01 30.76 -14.52
C GLU A 238 17.48 30.77 -14.97
N SER A 239 18.26 29.73 -14.63
CA SER A 239 19.65 29.59 -15.08
C SER A 239 19.80 28.99 -16.49
N SER A 240 18.69 28.72 -17.18
CA SER A 240 18.66 28.17 -18.55
C SER A 240 18.13 29.14 -19.62
N SER A 241 17.98 30.43 -19.30
CA SER A 241 17.77 31.48 -20.30
C SER A 241 19.13 31.97 -20.85
N PRO A 242 19.40 31.85 -22.17
CA PRO A 242 20.64 32.35 -22.76
C PRO A 242 20.61 33.88 -22.78
N SER A 243 21.54 34.49 -22.06
CA SER A 243 21.92 35.89 -22.25
C SER A 243 22.44 36.08 -23.68
N GLN A 244 21.65 36.76 -24.52
CA GLN A 244 22.18 37.44 -25.71
C GLN A 244 23.10 38.57 -25.22
N GLN A 245 24.37 38.46 -25.56
CA GLN A 245 25.40 39.45 -25.33
C GLN A 245 25.89 39.92 -26.70
N THR A 246 25.63 41.19 -27.05
CA THR A 246 26.37 41.87 -28.12
C THR A 246 26.59 43.35 -27.75
N THR A 247 27.85 43.61 -27.43
CA THR A 247 28.72 44.72 -27.87
C THR A 247 28.42 46.18 -27.50
N ALA A 248 29.44 46.73 -26.82
CA ALA A 248 29.75 48.10 -26.44
C ALA A 248 29.70 49.17 -27.55
N SER A 249 29.44 50.43 -27.14
CA SER A 249 30.32 51.57 -27.45
C SER A 249 30.13 52.76 -26.50
N SER A 250 31.27 53.29 -26.07
CA SER A 250 31.59 54.56 -25.39
C SER A 250 30.62 55.74 -25.57
N ASN A 251 30.33 56.48 -24.49
CA ASN A 251 30.85 57.86 -24.30
C ASN A 251 30.37 58.53 -22.99
N SER A 252 31.31 59.29 -22.45
CA SER A 252 31.25 60.26 -21.37
C SER A 252 30.05 61.22 -21.40
N PHE A 253 29.52 61.63 -20.24
CA PHE A 253 29.51 63.04 -19.79
C PHE A 253 28.75 63.24 -18.46
N ILE A 254 29.45 63.91 -17.54
CA ILE A 254 28.97 64.95 -16.61
C ILE A 254 28.00 64.63 -15.46
N SER A 255 28.59 64.78 -14.27
CA SER A 255 28.08 65.30 -13.01
C SER A 255 26.82 66.19 -13.03
N LYS A 256 25.92 65.95 -12.07
CA LYS A 256 25.28 66.98 -11.21
C LYS A 256 24.60 66.21 -10.05
N LEU A 257 25.09 66.30 -8.81
CA LEU A 257 24.70 67.32 -7.84
C LEU A 257 23.19 67.61 -7.89
N TYR A 258 22.41 67.15 -6.92
CA TYR A 258 21.91 68.03 -5.85
C TYR A 258 21.22 67.24 -4.73
N THR A 259 21.48 67.75 -3.53
CA THR A 259 20.89 67.50 -2.21
C THR A 259 19.50 68.13 -2.05
N LYS A 260 18.88 67.82 -0.90
CA LYS A 260 17.66 68.38 -0.27
C LYS A 260 16.35 67.73 -0.74
N THR A 261 15.42 67.33 0.13
CA THR A 261 15.18 67.65 1.55
C THR A 261 14.34 66.54 2.16
#